data_AF-A0A9D9W6K1-F1
#
_entry.id   AF-A0A9D9W6K1-F1
#
_cell.length_a   1.000
_cell.length_b   1.000
_cell.length_c   1.000
_cell.angle_alpha   90.00
_cell.angle_beta   90.00
_cell.angle_gamma   90.00
#
_symmetry.space_group_name_H-M   'P 1'
#
loop_
_entity.id
_entity.type
_entity.pdbx_description
1 polymer ?
#
loop_
_entity_poly.entity_id
_entity_poly.type
_entity_poly.pdbx_seq_one_letter_code
_entity_poly.pdbx_strand_id
1 'polypeptide(L)'
;RVQFAQTQLDLLQQAYDGLRESVYASLVLQTRLRPYLDRIELVIDETGLRLDAAGIEAALQERRGTDPEGFLGDLLDLDRYASAFLSGSNWVGLAAFDSVVESLPQTAGIAALLQEFRVRRLGAENDSVWLTQRADIVLAGDGNDTLIGWAGNDRLFGQAGNDRLYGGDGGRSAGICGRNNERATKTWRMAA
;
A
#
# COMPACT_ATOMS: atom_id res chain seq x y z
N ARG A 1 19.83 -19.79 -20.35
CA ARG A 1 20.03 -20.35 -19.00
C ARG A 1 21.22 -19.66 -18.36
N VAL A 2 20.99 -18.63 -17.54
CA VAL A 2 22.04 -18.04 -16.71
C VAL A 2 22.22 -18.99 -15.52
N GLN A 3 23.33 -19.71 -15.45
CA GLN A 3 23.70 -20.53 -14.29
C GLN A 3 24.53 -19.66 -13.35
N PHE A 4 23.92 -19.15 -12.29
CA PHE A 4 24.67 -18.55 -11.18
C PHE A 4 25.42 -19.68 -10.45
N ALA A 5 26.67 -19.44 -10.04
CA ALA A 5 27.39 -20.39 -9.19
C ALA A 5 26.68 -20.47 -7.82
N GLN A 6 26.59 -21.66 -7.21
CA GLN A 6 25.91 -21.87 -5.92
C GLN A 6 26.33 -20.83 -4.86
N THR A 7 27.62 -20.48 -4.82
CA THR A 7 28.17 -19.47 -3.92
C THR A 7 27.57 -18.07 -4.10
N GLN A 8 27.23 -17.70 -5.33
CA GLN A 8 26.57 -16.41 -5.61
C GLN A 8 25.13 -16.42 -5.10
N LEU A 9 24.44 -17.56 -5.21
CA LEU A 9 23.08 -17.73 -4.67
C LEU A 9 23.10 -17.64 -3.14
N ASP A 10 24.07 -18.27 -2.49
CA ASP A 10 24.20 -18.25 -1.03
C ASP A 10 24.47 -16.83 -0.51
N LEU A 11 25.36 -16.07 -1.17
CA LEU A 11 25.63 -14.67 -0.81
C LEU A 11 24.41 -13.77 -1.04
N LEU A 12 23.63 -14.04 -2.09
CA LEU A 12 22.43 -13.27 -2.41
C LEU A 12 21.31 -13.56 -1.41
N GLN A 13 21.18 -14.81 -0.97
CA GLN A 13 20.27 -15.21 0.09
C GLN A 13 20.65 -14.57 1.43
N GLN A 14 21.94 -14.53 1.78
CA GLN A 14 22.42 -13.84 2.98
C GLN A 14 22.15 -12.34 2.94
N ALA A 15 22.37 -11.70 1.79
CA ALA A 15 22.05 -10.28 1.61
C ALA A 15 20.54 -10.03 1.72
N TYR A 16 19.72 -10.93 1.18
CA TYR A 16 18.26 -10.89 1.32
C TYR A 16 17.82 -11.05 2.78
N ASP A 17 18.34 -12.04 3.49
CA ASP A 17 18.02 -12.28 4.90
C ASP A 17 18.41 -11.08 5.78
N GLY A 18 19.59 -10.49 5.55
CA GLY A 18 20.03 -9.27 6.25
C GLY A 18 19.18 -8.04 5.91
N LEU A 19 18.74 -7.90 4.66
CA LEU A 19 17.81 -6.84 4.27
C LEU A 19 16.43 -7.04 4.93
N ARG A 20 15.91 -8.27 4.95
CA ARG A 20 14.66 -8.62 5.65
C ARG A 20 14.76 -8.31 7.14
N GLU A 21 15.87 -8.64 7.78
CA GLU A 21 16.14 -8.27 9.17
C GLU A 21 16.20 -6.76 9.39
N SER A 22 16.72 -5.98 8.43
CA SER A 22 16.71 -4.53 8.52
C SER A 22 15.29 -3.94 8.40
N VAL A 23 14.42 -4.56 7.60
CA VAL A 23 13.01 -4.18 7.49
C VAL A 23 12.28 -4.52 8.79
N TYR A 24 12.52 -5.70 9.36
CA TYR A 24 12.07 -6.03 10.73
C TYR A 24 12.57 -5.04 11.77
N ALA A 25 13.83 -4.63 11.67
CA ALA A 25 14.47 -3.66 12.54
C ALA A 25 13.83 -2.26 12.43
N SER A 26 13.39 -1.87 11.24
CA SER A 26 12.67 -0.61 11.02
C SER A 26 11.22 -0.65 11.52
N LEU A 27 10.64 -1.86 11.57
CA LEU A 27 9.32 -2.17 12.08
C LEU A 27 9.33 -2.49 13.60
N VAL A 28 10.45 -2.28 14.31
CA VAL A 28 10.84 -2.85 15.64
C VAL A 28 9.86 -2.68 16.81
N LEU A 29 8.71 -2.05 16.61
CA LEU A 29 7.67 -1.97 17.64
C LEU A 29 6.48 -2.92 17.44
N GLN A 30 6.44 -3.74 16.39
CA GLN A 30 5.38 -4.75 16.26
C GLN A 30 5.90 -6.14 15.83
N THR A 31 5.94 -7.06 16.79
CA THR A 31 6.12 -8.52 16.58
C THR A 31 5.00 -9.14 15.73
N ARG A 32 3.92 -8.38 15.48
CA ARG A 32 2.72 -8.78 14.77
C ARG A 32 2.92 -9.05 13.28
N LEU A 33 3.79 -8.30 12.60
CA LEU A 33 3.95 -8.43 11.14
C LEU A 33 4.97 -9.48 10.71
N ARG A 34 5.73 -10.03 11.66
CA ARG A 34 6.74 -11.06 11.39
C ARG A 34 6.20 -12.26 10.59
N PRO A 35 5.03 -12.83 10.92
CA PRO A 35 4.49 -13.96 10.16
C PRO A 35 4.18 -13.65 8.70
N TYR A 36 3.97 -12.37 8.35
CA TYR A 36 3.74 -11.96 6.96
C TYR A 36 5.04 -11.86 6.18
N LEU A 37 6.02 -11.15 6.73
CA LEU A 37 7.30 -10.91 6.06
C LEU A 37 8.15 -12.20 5.93
N ASP A 38 7.96 -13.18 6.82
CA ASP A 38 8.58 -14.50 6.69
C ASP A 38 8.06 -15.29 5.47
N ARG A 39 6.89 -14.90 4.92
CA ARG A 39 6.32 -15.48 3.69
C ARG A 39 6.81 -14.79 2.41
N ILE A 40 7.71 -13.81 2.49
CA ILE A 40 8.32 -13.22 1.30
C ILE A 40 9.40 -14.16 0.79
N GLU A 41 9.31 -14.50 -0.49
CA GLU A 41 10.27 -15.35 -1.17
C GLU A 41 11.10 -14.57 -2.18
N LEU A 42 12.33 -15.02 -2.40
CA LEU A 42 13.19 -14.49 -3.44
C LEU A 42 13.03 -15.37 -4.69
N VAL A 43 12.57 -14.77 -5.79
CA VAL A 43 12.38 -15.48 -7.05
C VAL A 43 13.43 -15.02 -8.05
N ILE A 44 14.11 -15.99 -8.67
CA ILE A 44 15.09 -15.78 -9.72
C ILE A 44 14.57 -16.48 -10.97
N ASP A 45 14.23 -15.70 -11.99
CA ASP A 45 13.73 -16.21 -13.25
C ASP A 45 14.46 -15.57 -14.45
N GLU A 46 13.98 -15.82 -15.66
CA GLU A 46 14.59 -15.31 -16.89
C GLU A 46 14.55 -13.77 -16.99
N THR A 47 13.68 -13.12 -16.22
CA THR A 47 13.51 -11.66 -16.17
C THR A 47 14.38 -11.00 -15.10
N GLY A 48 15.03 -11.78 -14.24
CA GLY A 48 15.99 -11.31 -13.25
C GLY A 48 15.63 -11.72 -11.81
N LEU A 49 16.01 -10.87 -10.87
CA LEU A 49 15.76 -11.05 -9.45
C LEU A 49 14.54 -10.23 -9.02
N ARG A 50 13.57 -10.88 -8.38
CA ARG A 50 12.42 -10.18 -7.78
C ARG A 50 12.03 -10.77 -6.44
N LEU A 51 11.34 -9.95 -5.64
CA LEU A 51 10.66 -10.44 -4.45
C LEU A 51 9.28 -10.96 -4.84
N ASP A 52 8.86 -12.04 -4.19
CA ASP A 52 7.51 -12.59 -4.27
C ASP A 52 6.80 -12.37 -2.93
N ALA A 53 5.77 -11.56 -2.97
CA ALA A 53 4.91 -11.18 -1.85
C ALA A 53 3.54 -11.87 -1.90
N ALA A 54 3.33 -12.86 -2.78
CA ALA A 54 2.06 -13.60 -2.85
C ALA A 54 1.71 -14.27 -1.50
N GLY A 55 2.73 -14.71 -0.76
CA GLY A 55 2.57 -15.30 0.56
C GLY A 55 1.98 -14.33 1.61
N ILE A 56 2.30 -13.03 1.50
CA ILE A 56 1.70 -11.98 2.37
C ILE A 56 0.21 -11.87 2.08
N GLU A 57 -0.15 -11.75 0.81
CA GLU A 57 -1.55 -11.61 0.39
C GLU A 57 -2.39 -12.80 0.86
N ALA A 58 -1.87 -14.02 0.68
CA ALA A 58 -2.53 -15.23 1.17
C ALA A 58 -2.76 -15.20 2.70
N ALA A 59 -1.76 -14.80 3.47
CA ALA A 59 -1.88 -14.68 4.94
C ALA A 59 -2.90 -13.62 5.35
N LEU A 60 -2.98 -12.51 4.62
CA LEU A 60 -3.94 -11.45 4.89
C LEU A 60 -5.37 -11.91 4.59
N GLN A 61 -5.59 -12.62 3.48
CA GLN A 61 -6.91 -13.16 3.15
C GLN A 61 -7.37 -14.24 4.16
N GLU A 62 -6.46 -15.11 4.63
CA GLU A 62 -6.73 -16.05 5.74
C GLU A 62 -7.18 -15.32 7.01
N ARG A 63 -6.48 -14.24 7.37
CA ARG A 63 -6.80 -13.46 8.57
C ARG A 63 -8.10 -12.68 8.44
N ARG A 64 -8.42 -12.15 7.26
CA ARG A 64 -9.67 -11.43 7.00
C ARG A 64 -10.91 -12.25 7.38
N GLY A 65 -10.86 -13.58 7.21
CA GLY A 65 -11.96 -14.47 7.57
C GLY A 65 -12.06 -14.80 9.08
N THR A 66 -10.97 -14.68 9.83
CA THR A 66 -10.90 -15.07 11.25
C THR A 66 -10.89 -13.88 12.21
N ASP A 67 -10.18 -12.81 11.85
CA ASP A 67 -9.99 -11.58 12.62
C ASP A 67 -9.94 -10.38 11.66
N PRO A 68 -11.10 -9.83 11.24
CA PRO A 68 -11.17 -8.72 10.29
C PRO A 68 -10.51 -7.42 10.79
N GLU A 69 -10.53 -7.19 12.10
CA GLU A 69 -9.93 -6.01 12.73
C GLU A 69 -8.40 -6.09 12.69
N GLY A 70 -7.83 -7.23 13.11
CA GLY A 70 -6.40 -7.45 13.01
C GLY A 70 -5.90 -7.47 11.57
N PHE A 71 -6.67 -8.06 10.64
CA PHE A 71 -6.37 -7.98 9.20
C PHE A 71 -6.26 -6.54 8.71
N LEU A 72 -7.22 -5.67 9.04
CA LEU A 72 -7.20 -4.27 8.61
C LEU A 72 -5.97 -3.55 9.16
N GLY A 73 -5.68 -3.72 10.45
CA GLY A 73 -4.51 -3.12 11.08
C GLY A 73 -3.20 -3.59 10.44
N ASP A 74 -3.09 -4.87 10.11
CA ASP A 74 -1.89 -5.43 9.49
C ASP A 74 -1.72 -4.95 8.05
N LEU A 75 -2.80 -4.93 7.26
CA LEU A 75 -2.78 -4.43 5.89
C LEU A 75 -2.33 -2.96 5.84
N LEU A 76 -2.85 -2.12 6.74
CA LEU A 76 -2.51 -0.70 6.80
C LEU A 76 -1.07 -0.46 7.28
N ASP A 77 -0.58 -1.23 8.25
CA ASP A 77 0.82 -1.15 8.67
C ASP A 77 1.77 -1.66 7.58
N LEU A 78 1.44 -2.75 6.89
CA LEU A 78 2.22 -3.24 5.75
C LEU A 78 2.28 -2.20 4.63
N ASP A 79 1.18 -1.51 4.33
CA ASP A 79 1.22 -0.41 3.36
C ASP A 79 2.07 0.77 3.86
N ARG A 80 1.95 1.16 5.13
CA ARG A 80 2.69 2.30 5.68
C ARG A 80 4.21 2.07 5.71
N TYR A 81 4.63 0.87 6.09
CA TYR A 81 6.05 0.60 6.39
C TYR A 81 6.74 -0.29 5.36
N ALA A 82 6.02 -1.26 4.77
CA ALA A 82 6.59 -2.24 3.85
C ALA A 82 6.32 -1.92 2.37
N SER A 83 5.38 -1.03 2.02
CA SER A 83 5.04 -0.75 0.61
C SER A 83 6.24 -0.33 -0.24
N ALA A 84 7.15 0.50 0.29
CA ALA A 84 8.34 0.94 -0.41
C ALA A 84 9.28 -0.24 -0.74
N PHE A 85 9.47 -1.13 0.24
CA PHE A 85 10.27 -2.34 0.09
C PHE A 85 9.64 -3.32 -0.90
N LEU A 86 8.31 -3.46 -0.86
CA LEU A 86 7.54 -4.38 -1.70
C LEU A 86 7.23 -3.83 -3.09
N SER A 87 7.61 -2.59 -3.42
CA SER A 87 7.24 -1.92 -4.68
C SER A 87 7.76 -2.60 -5.95
N GLY A 88 8.84 -3.40 -5.85
CA GLY A 88 9.37 -4.22 -6.94
C GLY A 88 8.85 -5.67 -6.97
N SER A 89 7.83 -5.99 -6.18
CA SER A 89 7.24 -7.33 -6.10
C SER A 89 5.86 -7.39 -6.76
N ASN A 90 5.19 -8.54 -6.64
CA ASN A 90 3.76 -8.71 -6.97
C ASN A 90 2.81 -8.23 -5.85
N TRP A 91 3.31 -7.46 -4.88
CA TRP A 91 2.49 -6.86 -3.83
C TRP A 91 1.48 -5.85 -4.40
N VAL A 92 0.20 -6.09 -4.11
CA VAL A 92 -0.91 -5.25 -4.59
C VAL A 92 -1.23 -4.11 -3.60
N GLY A 93 -0.93 -4.32 -2.31
CA GLY A 93 -1.17 -3.34 -1.27
C GLY A 93 -2.62 -2.90 -1.22
N LEU A 94 -2.82 -1.58 -1.11
CA LEU A 94 -4.15 -1.00 -0.96
C LEU A 94 -4.90 -0.83 -2.30
N ALA A 95 -4.46 -1.42 -3.41
CA ALA A 95 -5.13 -1.20 -4.69
C ALA A 95 -6.63 -1.61 -4.69
N ALA A 96 -7.02 -2.58 -3.85
CA ALA A 96 -8.40 -3.02 -3.64
C ALA A 96 -9.01 -2.56 -2.32
N PHE A 97 -8.45 -1.50 -1.72
CA PHE A 97 -8.80 -1.10 -0.37
C PHE A 97 -10.27 -0.68 -0.21
N ASP A 98 -10.86 -0.08 -1.24
CA ASP A 98 -12.29 0.23 -1.26
C ASP A 98 -13.17 -1.00 -1.00
N SER A 99 -13.09 -2.00 -1.90
CA SER A 99 -13.83 -3.26 -1.76
C SER A 99 -13.45 -4.04 -0.48
N VAL A 100 -12.24 -3.80 0.05
CA VAL A 100 -11.85 -4.32 1.37
C VAL A 100 -12.68 -3.65 2.47
N VAL A 101 -12.68 -2.33 2.54
CA VAL A 101 -13.41 -1.55 3.55
C VAL A 101 -14.92 -1.80 3.48
N GLU A 102 -15.48 -1.93 2.29
CA GLU A 102 -16.91 -2.23 2.09
C GLU A 102 -17.30 -3.62 2.64
N SER A 103 -16.41 -4.61 2.55
CA SER A 103 -16.72 -5.96 3.03
C SER A 103 -16.54 -6.13 4.55
N LEU A 104 -15.91 -5.17 5.22
CA LEU A 104 -15.55 -5.32 6.62
C LEU A 104 -16.78 -5.14 7.51
N PRO A 105 -16.90 -5.92 8.61
CA PRO A 105 -17.92 -5.71 9.62
C PRO A 105 -17.85 -4.29 10.19
N GLN A 106 -18.99 -3.64 10.37
CA GLN A 106 -19.06 -2.30 10.95
C GLN A 106 -18.98 -2.37 12.48
N THR A 107 -17.81 -2.74 13.01
CA THR A 107 -17.54 -2.77 14.47
C THR A 107 -16.87 -1.48 14.93
N ALA A 108 -16.96 -1.20 16.25
CA ALA A 108 -16.30 -0.03 16.83
C ALA A 108 -14.76 -0.09 16.70
N GLY A 109 -14.15 -1.28 16.78
CA GLY A 109 -12.71 -1.44 16.63
C GLY A 109 -12.23 -1.13 15.21
N ILE A 110 -12.94 -1.63 14.19
CA ILE A 110 -12.65 -1.28 12.79
C ILE A 110 -12.84 0.22 12.55
N ALA A 111 -13.91 0.81 13.06
CA ALA A 111 -14.11 2.26 12.95
C ALA A 111 -12.99 3.07 13.63
N ALA A 112 -12.50 2.62 14.79
CA ALA A 112 -11.39 3.25 15.48
C ALA A 112 -10.08 3.14 14.69
N LEU A 113 -9.78 1.97 14.12
CA LEU A 113 -8.62 1.78 13.25
C LEU A 113 -8.68 2.68 12.01
N LEU A 114 -9.83 2.73 11.32
CA LEU A 114 -9.99 3.61 10.17
C LEU A 114 -9.75 5.08 10.55
N GLN A 115 -10.20 5.52 11.73
CA GLN A 115 -9.93 6.87 12.23
C GLN A 115 -8.46 7.09 12.59
N GLU A 116 -7.81 6.13 13.25
CA GLU A 116 -6.40 6.17 13.63
C GLU A 116 -5.50 6.32 12.40
N PHE A 117 -5.80 5.55 11.35
CA PHE A 117 -5.09 5.62 10.07
C PHE A 117 -5.58 6.75 9.16
N ARG A 118 -6.53 7.56 9.61
CA ARG A 118 -7.08 8.72 8.90
C ARG A 118 -7.66 8.35 7.53
N VAL A 119 -8.40 7.25 7.50
CA VAL A 119 -9.19 6.83 6.35
C VAL A 119 -10.46 7.69 6.27
N ARG A 120 -10.60 8.44 5.17
CA ARG A 120 -11.77 9.26 4.84
C ARG A 120 -12.53 8.64 3.68
N ARG A 121 -13.86 8.61 3.79
CA ARG A 121 -14.80 8.20 2.74
C ARG A 121 -15.68 9.39 2.39
N LEU A 122 -15.76 9.81 1.12
CA LEU A 122 -16.46 11.03 0.73
C LEU A 122 -17.91 10.78 0.28
N GLY A 123 -18.15 9.71 -0.48
CA GLY A 123 -19.51 9.23 -0.78
C GLY A 123 -19.76 9.12 -2.27
N ALA A 124 -20.97 9.48 -2.72
CA ALA A 124 -21.37 9.38 -4.14
C ALA A 124 -21.51 10.76 -4.83
N GLU A 125 -21.04 11.82 -4.17
CA GLU A 125 -21.16 13.19 -4.66
C GLU A 125 -19.86 13.66 -5.30
N ASN A 126 -19.87 14.82 -5.99
CA ASN A 126 -18.63 15.41 -6.47
C ASN A 126 -17.96 16.18 -5.31
N ASP A 127 -16.84 15.66 -4.83
CA ASP A 127 -16.14 16.18 -3.68
C ASP A 127 -14.87 16.96 -4.05
N SER A 128 -14.50 17.91 -3.19
CA SER A 128 -13.24 18.64 -3.30
C SER A 128 -12.55 18.70 -1.95
N VAL A 129 -11.43 17.98 -1.83
CA VAL A 129 -10.75 17.76 -0.56
C VAL A 129 -9.29 18.15 -0.66
N TRP A 130 -8.89 19.01 0.27
CA TRP A 130 -7.50 19.33 0.57
C TRP A 130 -7.09 18.60 1.84
N LEU A 131 -6.02 17.83 1.73
CA LEU A 131 -5.41 17.10 2.84
C LEU A 131 -4.37 17.96 3.55
N THR A 132 -3.69 17.36 4.52
CA THR A 132 -2.86 18.07 5.49
C THR A 132 -1.37 17.78 5.24
N GLN A 133 -0.52 17.94 6.26
CA GLN A 133 0.90 17.53 6.18
C GLN A 133 1.14 16.09 6.67
N ARG A 134 0.07 15.43 7.10
CA ARG A 134 0.09 14.07 7.65
C ARG A 134 -0.47 13.12 6.62
N ALA A 135 0.04 11.90 6.61
CA ALA A 135 -0.48 10.82 5.76
C ALA A 135 -1.98 10.61 6.00
N ASP A 136 -2.73 10.64 4.91
CA ASP A 136 -4.17 10.41 4.82
C ASP A 136 -4.46 9.28 3.83
N ILE A 137 -5.58 8.58 4.02
CA ILE A 137 -6.11 7.60 3.08
C ILE A 137 -7.50 8.08 2.67
N VAL A 138 -7.75 8.32 1.39
CA VAL A 138 -9.03 8.86 0.93
C VAL A 138 -9.64 7.97 -0.12
N LEU A 139 -10.82 7.47 0.19
CA LEU A 139 -11.77 6.81 -0.71
C LEU A 139 -12.79 7.86 -1.13
N ALA A 140 -12.69 8.36 -2.37
CA ALA A 140 -13.57 9.41 -2.86
C ALA A 140 -14.99 8.87 -3.05
N GLY A 141 -15.12 7.79 -3.82
CA GLY A 141 -16.35 7.04 -4.00
C GLY A 141 -16.90 7.24 -5.40
N ASP A 142 -18.21 7.39 -5.55
CA ASP A 142 -18.75 7.76 -6.85
C ASP A 142 -18.73 9.28 -7.00
N GLY A 143 -18.48 9.81 -8.20
CA GLY A 143 -18.46 11.26 -8.41
C GLY A 143 -17.32 11.68 -9.32
N ASN A 144 -17.19 12.99 -9.57
CA ASN A 144 -16.00 13.55 -10.22
C ASN A 144 -15.26 14.36 -9.16
N ASP A 145 -14.35 13.70 -8.47
CA ASP A 145 -13.73 14.22 -7.27
C ASP A 145 -12.45 14.98 -7.56
N THR A 146 -12.07 15.89 -6.67
CA THR A 146 -10.78 16.58 -6.70
C THR A 146 -10.08 16.42 -5.35
N LEU A 147 -9.04 15.59 -5.30
CA LEU A 147 -8.29 15.30 -4.09
C LEU A 147 -6.88 15.89 -4.18
N ILE A 148 -6.46 16.65 -3.17
CA ILE A 148 -5.15 17.31 -3.12
C ILE A 148 -4.43 16.92 -1.82
N GLY A 149 -3.35 16.14 -1.93
CA GLY A 149 -2.61 15.52 -0.83
C GLY A 149 -1.78 16.46 0.06
N TRP A 150 -1.30 17.59 -0.45
CA TRP A 150 -0.30 18.40 0.26
C TRP A 150 0.92 17.55 0.69
N ALA A 151 1.36 17.62 1.95
CA ALA A 151 2.55 16.91 2.41
C ALA A 151 2.16 15.62 3.17
N GLY A 152 3.06 14.65 3.17
CA GLY A 152 2.77 13.33 3.74
C GLY A 152 2.74 12.25 2.67
N ASN A 153 2.58 11.00 3.11
CA ASN A 153 2.45 9.84 2.24
C ASN A 153 0.98 9.49 2.11
N ASP A 154 0.27 10.23 1.26
CA ASP A 154 -1.17 10.02 1.08
C ASP A 154 -1.48 8.89 0.12
N ARG A 155 -2.61 8.24 0.36
CA ARG A 155 -3.21 7.24 -0.52
C ARG A 155 -4.54 7.78 -1.02
N LEU A 156 -4.56 8.22 -2.27
CA LEU A 156 -5.74 8.83 -2.89
C LEU A 156 -6.37 7.85 -3.88
N PHE A 157 -7.64 7.52 -3.64
CA PHE A 157 -8.45 6.66 -4.48
C PHE A 157 -9.65 7.45 -5.01
N GLY A 158 -9.68 7.68 -6.33
CA GLY A 158 -10.79 8.36 -7.00
C GLY A 158 -12.05 7.49 -7.12
N GLN A 159 -11.89 6.18 -7.27
CA GLN A 159 -12.99 5.24 -7.48
C GLN A 159 -13.77 5.57 -8.77
N ALA A 160 -15.10 5.73 -8.73
CA ALA A 160 -15.92 5.76 -9.94
C ALA A 160 -16.22 7.19 -10.40
N GLY A 161 -15.69 7.56 -11.56
CA GLY A 161 -16.01 8.79 -12.27
C GLY A 161 -14.76 9.42 -12.87
N ASN A 162 -14.74 10.75 -13.04
CA ASN A 162 -13.58 11.46 -13.61
C ASN A 162 -12.87 12.30 -12.55
N ASP A 163 -11.96 11.67 -11.82
CA ASP A 163 -11.33 12.27 -10.65
C ASP A 163 -10.00 12.97 -10.99
N ARG A 164 -9.71 14.02 -10.23
CA ARG A 164 -8.45 14.74 -10.26
C ARG A 164 -7.71 14.51 -8.96
N LEU A 165 -6.69 13.66 -9.00
CA LEU A 165 -5.88 13.32 -7.83
C LEU A 165 -4.50 13.98 -7.95
N TYR A 166 -4.19 14.86 -7.00
CA TYR A 166 -2.92 15.55 -6.88
C TYR A 166 -2.21 15.05 -5.62
N GLY A 167 -1.17 14.24 -5.77
CA GLY A 167 -0.19 14.08 -4.68
C GLY A 167 0.50 15.43 -4.51
N GLY A 168 0.53 15.99 -3.29
CA GLY A 168 0.86 17.41 -3.12
C GLY A 168 2.31 17.80 -3.42
N ASP A 169 2.65 19.02 -3.03
CA ASP A 169 3.81 19.76 -3.52
C ASP A 169 5.13 18.97 -3.47
N GLY A 170 5.74 18.76 -4.64
CA GLY A 170 7.19 18.63 -4.75
C GLY A 170 7.78 17.24 -4.50
N GLY A 171 7.22 16.20 -5.10
CA GLY A 171 8.08 15.22 -5.81
C GLY A 171 8.79 14.11 -5.02
N ARG A 172 8.47 13.81 -3.76
CA ARG A 172 8.98 12.59 -3.10
C ARG A 172 8.01 11.96 -2.09
N SER A 173 6.86 11.47 -2.55
CA SER A 173 6.04 10.54 -1.78
C SER A 173 5.28 9.62 -2.74
N ALA A 174 5.65 8.35 -2.78
CA ALA A 174 5.05 7.34 -3.63
C ALA A 174 3.65 6.98 -3.12
N GLY A 175 2.65 6.97 -4.01
CA GLY A 175 1.43 6.18 -3.89
C GLY A 175 0.12 6.89 -4.21
N ILE A 176 -0.01 7.41 -5.44
CA ILE A 176 -1.34 7.56 -6.05
C ILE A 176 -1.73 6.17 -6.58
N CYS A 177 -2.71 5.53 -5.97
CA CYS A 177 -3.25 4.23 -6.35
C CYS A 177 -4.60 4.43 -7.05
N GLY A 178 -4.58 5.03 -8.24
CA GLY A 178 -5.77 5.11 -9.09
C GLY A 178 -5.97 3.79 -9.85
N ARG A 179 -6.98 2.99 -9.47
CA ARG A 179 -7.55 2.00 -10.37
C ARG A 179 -8.80 2.59 -11.02
N ASN A 180 -8.71 2.65 -12.34
CA ASN A 180 -9.78 2.78 -13.33
C ASN A 180 -10.17 4.22 -13.72
N ASN A 181 -10.13 4.40 -15.04
CA ASN A 181 -10.66 5.49 -15.86
C ASN A 181 -9.77 6.74 -16.09
N GLU A 182 -9.07 6.66 -17.22
CA GLU A 182 -8.82 7.76 -18.16
C GLU A 182 -8.83 9.20 -17.59
N ARG A 183 -7.63 9.72 -17.31
CA ARG A 183 -7.29 11.09 -16.88
C ARG A 183 -7.19 11.31 -15.36
N ALA A 184 -6.38 10.50 -14.69
CA ALA A 184 -5.35 11.11 -13.86
C ALA A 184 -4.43 11.94 -14.80
N THR A 185 -4.86 13.15 -15.18
CA THR A 185 -3.97 14.08 -15.87
C THR A 185 -2.84 14.38 -14.91
N LYS A 186 -1.74 13.64 -15.07
CA LYS A 186 -0.39 14.02 -14.65
C LYS A 186 0.01 15.29 -15.40
N THR A 187 -0.72 16.39 -15.21
CA THR A 187 -0.28 17.71 -15.63
C THR A 187 0.72 18.18 -14.60
N TRP A 188 1.97 17.74 -14.78
CA TRP A 188 3.14 18.35 -14.16
C TRP A 188 3.30 19.74 -14.77
N ARG A 189 2.64 20.75 -14.18
CA ARG A 189 3.07 22.13 -14.39
C ARG A 189 4.17 22.41 -13.39
N MET A 190 5.42 22.31 -13.87
CA MET A 190 6.53 22.94 -13.17
C MET A 190 6.19 24.43 -13.04
N ALA A 191 6.03 24.90 -11.80
CA ALA A 191 6.10 26.33 -11.54
C ALA A 191 7.51 26.77 -11.94
N ALA A 192 7.57 27.65 -12.94
CA ALA A 192 8.79 28.31 -13.39
C ALA A 192 9.30 29.28 -12.31
#